data_AF-A0A6J2YLK3-F1
#
_entry.id   AF-A0A6J2YLK3-F1
#
_cell.length_a   1.000
_cell.length_b   1.000
_cell.length_c   1.000
_cell.angle_alpha   90.00
_cell.angle_beta   90.00
_cell.angle_gamma   90.00
#
_symmetry.space_group_name_H-M   'P 1'
#
loop_
_entity.id
_entity.type
_entity.pdbx_description
1 polymer ?
#
loop_
_entity_poly.entity_id
_entity_poly.type
_entity_poly.pdbx_seq_one_letter_code
_entity_poly.pdbx_strand_id
1 'polypeptide(L)'
;MDNSENEEASIIKLKRKRNVDEWKSVKNKRLKAKGLEYTAKKGKKSARITGERCRCQRKCLTSFSAEEMTRILENFNSIGDHVAQNVYLQGLITISPVNQKRKGVFKKKFNFSYKVHIGEKVLSVCREGFASLHGIGTKRVRNISASKTVAAVPSDSRGKHRNRKTNYVVLLFNLLTHIYKVFHIILYTMDRAVSEEGIYHRS
;
A
#
# COMPACT_ATOMS: atom_id res chain seq x y z
N MET A 1 -50.91 -12.97 -43.57
CA MET A 1 -51.14 -13.91 -42.47
C MET A 1 -49.82 -14.65 -42.30
N ASP A 2 -48.81 -14.00 -41.72
CA ASP A 2 -48.70 -13.65 -40.30
C ASP A 2 -48.57 -14.91 -39.44
N ASN A 3 -47.35 -15.23 -38.99
CA ASN A 3 -47.07 -15.09 -37.57
C ASN A 3 -45.55 -14.99 -37.33
N SER A 4 -45.21 -13.84 -36.79
CA SER A 4 -43.93 -13.36 -36.29
C SER A 4 -43.34 -14.20 -35.14
N GLU A 5 -42.01 -14.26 -35.14
CA GLU A 5 -41.11 -13.92 -34.02
C GLU A 5 -41.37 -14.54 -32.62
N ASN A 6 -40.36 -15.14 -32.02
CA ASN A 6 -39.39 -14.39 -31.19
C ASN A 6 -38.48 -15.36 -30.44
N GLU A 7 -37.23 -15.42 -30.87
CA GLU A 7 -36.17 -16.24 -30.32
C GLU A 7 -35.57 -15.51 -29.11
N GLU A 8 -36.13 -15.76 -27.91
CA GLU A 8 -35.64 -15.16 -26.67
C GLU A 8 -34.30 -15.76 -26.23
N ALA A 9 -33.22 -15.29 -26.86
CA ALA A 9 -31.87 -15.50 -26.36
C ALA A 9 -31.68 -14.74 -25.03
N SER A 10 -31.71 -15.49 -23.92
CA SER A 10 -31.45 -14.95 -22.59
C SER A 10 -30.05 -14.32 -22.51
N ILE A 11 -29.99 -12.98 -22.47
CA ILE A 11 -28.75 -12.23 -22.29
C ILE A 11 -28.28 -12.40 -20.84
N ILE A 12 -27.46 -13.42 -20.58
CA ILE A 12 -26.72 -13.55 -19.32
C ILE A 12 -25.72 -12.37 -19.27
N LYS A 13 -26.06 -11.30 -18.54
CA LYS A 13 -25.16 -10.16 -18.30
C LYS A 13 -23.95 -10.62 -17.48
N LEU A 14 -22.88 -11.01 -18.16
CA LEU A 14 -21.59 -11.33 -17.54
C LEU A 14 -21.15 -10.17 -16.64
N LYS A 15 -20.94 -10.47 -15.36
CA LYS A 15 -20.46 -9.49 -14.38
C LYS A 15 -19.11 -8.93 -14.86
N ARG A 16 -19.04 -7.61 -15.09
CA ARG A 16 -17.84 -6.94 -15.62
C ARG A 16 -16.57 -7.41 -14.89
N LYS A 17 -15.58 -7.90 -15.63
CA LYS A 17 -14.28 -8.31 -15.07
C LYS A 17 -13.60 -7.08 -14.46
N ARG A 18 -13.25 -7.17 -13.18
CA ARG A 18 -12.63 -6.06 -12.45
C ARG A 18 -11.15 -5.96 -12.84
N ASN A 19 -10.79 -4.96 -13.63
CA ASN A 19 -9.38 -4.65 -13.93
C ASN A 19 -8.79 -3.75 -12.85
N VAL A 20 -8.19 -4.35 -11.82
CA VAL A 20 -7.63 -3.64 -10.65
C VAL A 20 -6.35 -2.86 -11.02
N ASP A 21 -5.57 -3.35 -11.96
CA ASP A 21 -4.30 -2.72 -12.38
C ASP A 21 -4.53 -1.38 -13.09
N GLU A 22 -5.66 -1.26 -13.77
CA GLU A 22 -6.10 -0.04 -14.43
C GLU A 22 -6.61 1.04 -13.45
N TRP A 23 -6.79 0.70 -12.18
CA TRP A 23 -7.26 1.67 -11.20
C TRP A 23 -6.23 2.79 -11.02
N LYS A 24 -6.68 4.04 -11.19
CA LYS A 24 -5.85 5.25 -11.00
C LYS A 24 -5.06 5.23 -9.68
N SER A 25 -5.66 4.70 -8.61
CA SER A 25 -5.00 4.59 -7.30
C SER A 25 -3.85 3.58 -7.29
N VAL A 26 -3.98 2.46 -8.00
CA VAL A 26 -2.94 1.42 -8.13
C VAL A 26 -1.80 1.93 -9.01
N LYS A 27 -2.11 2.50 -10.18
CA LYS A 27 -1.12 3.16 -11.05
C LYS A 27 -0.32 4.22 -10.30
N ASN A 28 -1.00 5.13 -9.59
CA ASN A 28 -0.34 6.17 -8.81
C ASN A 28 0.53 5.61 -7.67
N LYS A 29 0.14 4.50 -7.04
CA LYS A 29 0.98 3.85 -6.02
C LYS A 29 2.29 3.34 -6.63
N ARG A 30 2.25 2.76 -7.82
CA ARG A 30 3.42 2.28 -8.57
C ARG A 30 4.32 3.45 -9.01
N LEU A 31 3.74 4.48 -9.63
CA LEU A 31 4.46 5.69 -10.04
C LEU A 31 5.17 6.36 -8.86
N LYS A 32 4.46 6.52 -7.73
CA LYS A 32 5.04 7.04 -6.49
C LYS A 32 6.20 6.22 -5.97
N ALA A 33 6.13 4.89 -6.05
CA ALA A 33 7.20 4.02 -5.60
C ALA A 33 8.44 4.20 -6.47
N LYS A 34 8.28 4.23 -7.80
CA LYS A 34 9.35 4.52 -8.77
C LYS A 34 9.86 5.97 -8.76
N GLY A 35 9.23 6.86 -8.01
CA GLY A 35 9.61 8.28 -7.95
C GLY A 35 9.25 9.08 -9.22
N LEU A 36 8.32 8.58 -10.03
CA LEU A 36 7.90 9.22 -11.29
C LEU A 36 6.78 10.25 -11.06
N GLU A 37 6.60 11.13 -12.05
CA GLU A 37 5.45 12.05 -12.11
C GLU A 37 4.13 11.25 -12.05
N TYR A 38 3.12 11.80 -11.39
CA TYR A 38 1.79 11.17 -11.33
C TYR A 38 0.66 12.20 -11.18
N THR A 39 -0.53 11.83 -11.63
CA THR A 39 -1.72 12.68 -11.54
C THR A 39 -2.50 12.40 -10.26
N ALA A 40 -2.48 13.33 -9.31
CA ALA A 40 -3.31 13.29 -8.11
C ALA A 40 -4.68 13.94 -8.36
N LYS A 41 -5.60 13.82 -7.38
CA LYS A 41 -6.91 14.51 -7.42
C LYS A 41 -6.76 16.03 -7.58
N LYS A 42 -5.70 16.61 -6.98
CA LYS A 42 -5.39 18.05 -7.01
C LYS A 42 -4.43 18.45 -8.15
N GLY A 43 -4.36 17.65 -9.22
CA GLY A 43 -3.46 17.90 -10.36
C GLY A 43 -2.19 17.05 -10.38
N LYS A 44 -1.32 17.35 -11.36
CA LYS A 44 -0.04 16.66 -11.59
C LYS A 44 0.94 16.92 -10.44
N LYS A 45 1.71 15.89 -10.09
CA LYS A 45 2.78 15.94 -9.09
C LYS A 45 4.06 15.54 -9.76
N SER A 46 5.07 16.40 -9.64
CA SER A 46 6.40 16.20 -10.22
C SER A 46 7.05 14.89 -9.77
N ALA A 47 8.04 14.45 -10.54
CA ALA A 47 8.93 13.38 -10.15
C ALA A 47 9.62 13.69 -8.80
N ARG A 48 10.03 12.63 -8.11
CA ARG A 48 10.69 12.73 -6.81
C ARG A 48 12.06 13.38 -7.00
N ILE A 49 12.33 14.40 -6.21
CA ILE A 49 13.62 15.07 -6.12
C ILE A 49 14.15 14.96 -4.69
N THR A 50 15.45 15.20 -4.52
CA THR A 50 16.02 15.36 -3.19
C THR A 50 15.46 16.62 -2.54
N GLY A 51 15.20 16.55 -1.23
CA GLY A 51 14.72 17.70 -0.48
C GLY A 51 15.81 18.74 -0.22
N GLU A 52 15.39 19.89 0.30
CA GLU A 52 16.31 20.95 0.75
C GLU A 52 17.30 20.46 1.81
N ARG A 53 18.41 21.18 1.92
CA ARG A 53 19.40 20.95 2.99
C ARG A 53 18.74 21.14 4.35
N CYS A 54 19.00 20.20 5.27
CA CYS A 54 18.45 20.26 6.61
C CYS A 54 19.06 21.40 7.43
N ARG A 55 18.29 21.97 8.36
CA ARG A 55 18.73 23.06 9.24
C ARG A 55 19.35 22.57 10.56
N CYS A 56 19.83 21.33 10.59
CA CYS A 56 20.40 20.76 11.80
C CYS A 56 21.76 21.39 12.12
N GLN A 57 22.12 21.47 13.41
CA GLN A 57 23.39 22.04 13.87
C GLN A 57 24.62 21.38 13.23
N ARG A 58 24.54 20.07 12.97
CA ARG A 58 25.61 19.29 12.31
C ARG A 58 25.74 19.56 10.81
N LYS A 59 24.83 20.34 10.21
CA LYS A 59 24.75 20.62 8.77
C LYS A 59 24.98 19.36 7.92
N CYS A 60 24.43 18.21 8.32
CA CYS A 60 24.91 16.89 7.86
C CYS A 60 24.84 16.65 6.34
N LEU A 61 24.09 17.45 5.58
CA LEU A 61 24.00 17.35 4.12
C LEU A 61 25.10 18.13 3.38
N THR A 62 25.98 18.87 4.07
CA THR A 62 27.13 19.53 3.42
C THR A 62 28.23 18.55 3.05
N SER A 63 28.27 17.38 3.70
CA SER A 63 29.24 16.31 3.42
C SER A 63 28.91 15.49 2.16
N PHE A 64 27.86 15.86 1.43
CA PHE A 64 27.37 15.15 0.25
C PHE A 64 27.49 16.08 -0.97
N SER A 65 28.06 15.56 -2.05
CA SER A 65 28.02 16.24 -3.35
C SER A 65 26.63 16.14 -3.98
N ALA A 66 26.32 17.02 -4.94
CA ALA A 66 25.05 16.98 -5.65
C ALA A 66 24.86 15.64 -6.39
N GLU A 67 25.93 15.11 -7.00
CA GLU A 67 25.92 13.82 -7.69
C GLU A 67 25.68 12.64 -6.74
N GLU A 68 26.29 12.65 -5.56
CA GLU A 68 26.05 11.63 -4.54
C GLU A 68 24.59 11.63 -4.07
N MET A 69 24.02 12.83 -3.83
CA MET A 69 22.63 12.98 -3.46
C MET A 69 21.69 12.43 -4.54
N THR A 70 21.96 12.73 -5.81
CA THR A 70 21.21 12.21 -6.96
C THR A 70 21.31 10.68 -7.04
N ARG A 71 22.52 10.12 -6.93
CA ARG A 71 22.73 8.67 -6.97
C ARG A 71 22.00 7.93 -5.83
N ILE A 72 21.99 8.50 -4.62
CA ILE A 72 21.22 7.95 -3.50
C ILE A 72 19.72 7.89 -3.83
N LEU A 73 19.20 8.97 -4.42
CA LEU A 73 17.78 9.04 -4.79
C LEU A 73 17.44 8.06 -5.92
N GLU A 74 18.28 7.94 -6.93
CA GLU A 74 18.12 7.02 -8.05
C GLU A 74 18.13 5.57 -7.59
N ASN A 75 19.10 5.18 -6.76
CA ASN A 75 19.17 3.86 -6.15
C ASN A 75 17.93 3.55 -5.30
N PHE A 76 17.38 4.55 -4.62
CA PHE A 76 16.15 4.38 -3.86
C PHE A 76 14.90 4.24 -4.75
N ASN A 77 14.86 4.96 -5.87
CA ASN A 77 13.77 4.91 -6.84
C ASN A 77 13.77 3.61 -7.65
N SER A 78 14.94 3.08 -7.98
CA SER A 78 15.10 1.84 -8.76
C SER A 78 14.50 0.61 -8.06
N ILE A 79 14.42 0.61 -6.73
CA ILE A 79 13.72 -0.42 -5.94
C ILE A 79 12.26 -0.59 -6.41
N GLY A 80 11.59 0.49 -6.81
CA GLY A 80 10.28 0.45 -7.48
C GLY A 80 9.08 -0.06 -6.66
N ASP A 81 9.31 -0.65 -5.48
CA ASP A 81 8.30 -1.13 -4.55
C ASP A 81 8.34 -0.41 -3.20
N HIS A 82 7.17 -0.06 -2.67
CA HIS A 82 7.07 0.73 -1.45
C HIS A 82 7.48 -0.04 -0.18
N VAL A 83 7.21 -1.34 -0.12
CA VAL A 83 7.55 -2.19 1.02
C VAL A 83 9.04 -2.46 1.02
N ALA A 84 9.60 -2.89 -0.12
CA ALA A 84 11.04 -3.09 -0.30
C ALA A 84 11.83 -1.81 0.01
N GLN A 85 11.34 -0.64 -0.44
CA GLN A 85 11.92 0.66 -0.06
C GLN A 85 11.93 0.88 1.46
N ASN A 86 10.85 0.53 2.17
CA ASN A 86 10.81 0.71 3.61
C ASN A 86 11.76 -0.25 4.33
N VAL A 87 11.91 -1.48 3.84
CA VAL A 87 12.89 -2.46 4.35
C VAL A 87 14.31 -1.91 4.18
N TYR A 88 14.63 -1.41 2.99
CA TYR A 88 15.91 -0.74 2.71
C TYR A 88 16.17 0.42 3.70
N LEU A 89 15.21 1.35 3.84
CA LEU A 89 15.33 2.47 4.78
C LEU A 89 15.45 2.01 6.24
N GLN A 90 14.78 0.91 6.61
CA GLN A 90 14.86 0.33 7.95
C GLN A 90 16.26 -0.23 8.23
N GLY A 91 16.91 -0.83 7.23
CA GLY A 91 18.29 -1.31 7.31
C GLY A 91 19.28 -0.18 7.67
N LEU A 92 19.04 1.00 7.13
CA LEU A 92 19.86 2.22 7.34
C LEU A 92 19.65 2.91 8.70
N ILE A 93 18.69 2.45 9.52
CA ILE A 93 18.37 3.04 10.82
C ILE A 93 18.95 2.17 11.93
N THR A 94 19.74 2.73 12.85
CA THR A 94 20.18 2.03 14.07
C THR A 94 19.34 2.49 15.26
N ILE A 95 19.01 1.56 16.16
CA ILE A 95 18.29 1.84 17.41
C ILE A 95 19.25 1.66 18.58
N SER A 96 19.21 2.57 19.55
CA SER A 96 19.86 2.40 20.85
C SER A 96 18.93 2.80 22.00
N PRO A 97 19.03 2.15 23.18
CA PRO A 97 18.26 2.56 24.35
C PRO A 97 18.69 3.94 24.84
N VAL A 98 17.78 4.66 25.50
CA VAL A 98 18.11 5.94 26.14
C VAL A 98 18.71 5.68 27.52
N ASN A 99 20.02 5.97 27.67
CA ASN A 99 20.79 5.66 28.88
C ASN A 99 20.47 6.58 30.08
N GLN A 100 20.10 7.85 29.84
CA GLN A 100 19.83 8.82 30.92
C GLN A 100 18.44 9.42 30.81
N LYS A 101 17.70 9.38 31.92
CA LYS A 101 16.29 9.80 31.99
C LYS A 101 16.17 11.11 32.78
N ARG A 102 15.80 12.23 32.15
CA ARG A 102 15.40 13.45 32.88
C ARG A 102 14.11 13.19 33.67
N LYS A 103 13.98 13.69 34.90
CA LYS A 103 12.72 13.56 35.68
C LYS A 103 11.60 14.38 35.02
N GLY A 104 10.35 13.90 35.05
CA GLY A 104 9.15 14.71 34.74
C GLY A 104 8.66 14.83 33.27
N VAL A 105 9.36 14.31 32.25
CA VAL A 105 8.92 14.41 30.84
C VAL A 105 8.56 13.03 30.26
N PHE A 106 7.52 12.94 29.42
CA PHE A 106 7.22 11.72 28.62
C PHE A 106 8.48 11.30 27.84
N LYS A 107 9.04 10.15 28.20
CA LYS A 107 10.40 9.76 27.77
C LYS A 107 10.35 8.98 26.48
N LYS A 108 11.16 9.39 25.49
CA LYS A 108 11.55 8.48 24.41
C LYS A 108 12.25 7.26 25.03
N LYS A 109 11.82 6.07 24.64
CA LYS A 109 12.46 4.80 25.04
C LYS A 109 13.75 4.53 24.27
N PHE A 110 13.80 5.01 23.02
CA PHE A 110 14.87 4.72 22.08
C PHE A 110 15.38 5.98 21.38
N ASN A 111 16.66 5.97 21.08
CA ASN A 111 17.33 6.86 20.13
C ASN A 111 17.41 6.18 18.76
N PHE A 112 17.36 7.00 17.71
CA PHE A 112 17.48 6.55 16.33
C PHE A 112 18.64 7.28 15.66
N SER A 113 19.54 6.51 15.07
CA SER A 113 20.64 7.02 14.25
C SER A 113 20.39 6.65 12.80
N TYR A 114 20.55 7.62 11.91
CA TYR A 114 20.32 7.44 10.47
C TYR A 114 21.68 7.42 9.77
N LYS A 115 21.98 6.34 9.05
CA LYS A 115 23.24 6.14 8.33
C LYS A 115 22.98 6.06 6.82
N VAL A 116 23.89 6.56 6.02
CA VAL A 116 23.85 6.48 4.56
C VAL A 116 25.20 6.00 4.07
N HIS A 117 25.19 5.03 3.16
CA HIS A 117 26.40 4.46 2.57
C HIS A 117 26.71 5.15 1.25
N ILE A 118 27.96 5.56 1.06
CA ILE A 118 28.49 6.12 -0.19
C ILE A 118 29.82 5.41 -0.47
N GLY A 119 29.78 4.42 -1.36
CA GLY A 119 30.91 3.51 -1.54
C GLY A 119 31.27 2.86 -0.20
N GLU A 120 32.50 3.05 0.24
CA GLU A 120 33.01 2.53 1.52
C GLU A 120 32.68 3.42 2.73
N LYS A 121 32.23 4.66 2.51
CA LYS A 121 31.97 5.62 3.58
C LYS A 121 30.58 5.44 4.16
N VAL A 122 30.47 5.53 5.48
CA VAL A 122 29.19 5.54 6.21
C VAL A 122 29.02 6.87 6.92
N LEU A 123 28.07 7.68 6.44
CA LEU A 123 27.81 9.02 6.99
C LEU A 123 26.56 9.01 7.86
N SER A 124 26.63 9.67 9.02
CA SER A 124 25.46 9.86 9.89
C SER A 124 24.74 11.18 9.57
N VAL A 125 23.44 11.07 9.34
CA VAL A 125 22.57 12.22 9.04
C VAL A 125 21.51 12.42 10.12
N CYS A 126 20.93 13.61 10.19
CA CYS A 126 19.73 13.83 10.97
C CYS A 126 18.51 13.25 10.24
N ARG A 127 17.38 13.13 10.93
CA ARG A 127 16.13 12.60 10.35
C ARG A 127 15.66 13.40 9.12
N GLU A 128 15.84 14.72 9.15
CA GLU A 128 15.47 15.59 8.03
C GLU A 128 16.39 15.38 6.85
N GLY A 129 17.71 15.35 7.08
CA GLY A 129 18.68 15.04 6.03
C GLY A 129 18.42 13.67 5.39
N PHE A 130 18.12 12.65 6.20
CA PHE A 130 17.74 11.33 5.72
C PHE A 130 16.49 11.36 4.83
N ALA A 131 15.48 12.15 5.24
CA ALA A 131 14.25 12.32 4.48
C ALA A 131 14.49 13.07 3.16
N SER A 132 15.31 14.12 3.19
CA SER A 132 15.70 14.90 2.01
C SER A 132 16.48 14.06 1.00
N LEU A 133 17.49 13.29 1.43
CA LEU A 133 18.29 12.42 0.54
C LEU A 133 17.45 11.42 -0.24
N HIS A 134 16.42 10.87 0.39
CA HIS A 134 15.53 9.89 -0.23
C HIS A 134 14.27 10.51 -0.85
N GLY A 135 14.11 11.84 -0.84
CA GLY A 135 12.94 12.54 -1.38
C GLY A 135 11.62 12.11 -0.73
N ILE A 136 11.63 11.84 0.58
CA ILE A 136 10.45 11.39 1.35
C ILE A 136 10.10 12.34 2.48
N GLY A 137 8.88 12.25 2.99
CA GLY A 137 8.47 13.01 4.18
C GLY A 137 9.03 12.41 5.49
N THR A 138 9.37 13.27 6.45
CA THR A 138 9.86 12.86 7.78
C THR A 138 8.90 11.94 8.54
N LYS A 139 7.59 12.03 8.27
CA LYS A 139 6.58 11.11 8.83
C LYS A 139 6.83 9.65 8.41
N ARG A 140 7.24 9.41 7.15
CA ARG A 140 7.59 8.06 6.67
C ARG A 140 8.78 7.52 7.46
N VAL A 141 9.81 8.34 7.65
CA VAL A 141 11.00 7.97 8.45
C VAL A 141 10.64 7.65 9.90
N ARG A 142 9.76 8.44 10.54
CA ARG A 142 9.28 8.17 11.90
C ARG A 142 8.53 6.84 12.01
N ASN A 143 7.65 6.56 11.05
CA ASN A 143 6.88 5.31 11.05
C ASN A 143 7.79 4.08 10.91
N ILE A 144 8.79 4.14 10.03
CA ILE A 144 9.78 3.07 9.86
C ILE A 144 10.66 2.91 11.11
N SER A 145 11.05 4.04 11.71
CA SER A 145 11.79 4.02 12.98
C SER A 145 10.97 3.32 14.07
N ALA A 146 9.67 3.64 14.17
CA ALA A 146 8.77 3.00 15.12
C ALA A 146 8.58 1.50 14.84
N SER A 147 8.38 1.07 13.59
CA SER A 147 8.26 -0.37 13.27
C SER A 147 9.52 -1.15 13.64
N LYS A 148 10.71 -0.51 13.52
CA LYS A 148 11.97 -1.13 13.92
C LYS A 148 12.07 -1.38 15.44
N THR A 149 11.40 -0.57 16.28
CA THR A 149 11.39 -0.80 17.75
C THR A 149 10.69 -2.09 18.18
N VAL A 150 9.78 -2.60 17.36
CA VAL A 150 9.05 -3.85 17.59
C VAL A 150 9.58 -4.99 16.71
N ALA A 151 10.78 -4.84 16.15
CA ALA A 151 11.40 -5.78 15.21
C ALA A 151 10.50 -6.18 14.03
N ALA A 152 9.52 -5.34 13.66
CA ALA A 152 8.57 -5.66 12.61
C ALA A 152 9.10 -5.22 11.24
N VAL A 153 8.91 -6.10 10.25
CA VAL A 153 9.09 -5.76 8.84
C VAL A 153 8.05 -4.68 8.47
N PRO A 154 8.46 -3.55 7.88
CA PRO A 154 7.54 -2.49 7.52
C PRO A 154 6.50 -2.98 6.51
N SER A 155 5.22 -2.93 6.86
CA SER A 155 4.11 -3.34 5.97
C SER A 155 3.43 -2.15 5.29
N ASP A 156 2.79 -2.38 4.13
CA ASP A 156 1.99 -1.34 3.48
C ASP A 156 0.62 -1.18 4.18
N SER A 157 0.53 -0.12 4.97
CA SER A 157 -0.70 0.30 5.65
C SER A 157 -1.36 1.54 5.03
N ARG A 158 -0.95 1.96 3.82
CA ARG A 158 -1.49 3.16 3.17
C ARG A 158 -2.98 3.01 2.86
N GLY A 159 -3.79 3.97 3.30
CA GLY A 159 -5.23 4.00 3.08
C GLY A 159 -6.02 3.03 3.96
N LYS A 160 -5.36 2.33 4.90
CA LYS A 160 -6.03 1.49 5.89
C LYS A 160 -6.32 2.34 7.13
N HIS A 161 -7.60 2.54 7.44
CA HIS A 161 -8.06 3.27 8.62
C HIS A 161 -9.09 2.43 9.35
N ARG A 162 -9.04 2.43 10.69
CA ARG A 162 -10.01 1.71 11.55
C ARG A 162 -11.27 2.53 11.85
N ASN A 163 -11.42 3.70 11.20
CA ASN A 163 -12.47 4.66 11.54
C ASN A 163 -13.85 4.28 11.00
N ARG A 164 -13.95 3.27 10.11
CA ARG A 164 -15.23 2.77 9.62
C ARG A 164 -15.71 1.66 10.56
N LYS A 165 -16.76 1.94 11.34
CA LYS A 165 -17.46 0.91 12.12
C LYS A 165 -18.04 -0.12 11.14
N THR A 166 -17.65 -1.38 11.28
CA THR A 166 -18.32 -2.48 10.57
C THR A 166 -19.69 -2.66 11.20
N ASN A 167 -20.76 -2.45 10.44
CA ASN A 167 -22.10 -2.78 10.92
C ASN A 167 -22.28 -4.30 10.78
N TYR A 168 -22.04 -5.02 11.89
CA TYR A 168 -22.11 -6.47 11.94
C TYR A 168 -23.49 -7.01 11.54
N VAL A 169 -24.57 -6.26 11.82
CA VAL A 169 -25.94 -6.64 11.42
C VAL A 169 -26.06 -6.69 9.90
N VAL A 170 -25.55 -5.67 9.21
CA VAL A 170 -25.54 -5.61 7.73
C VAL A 170 -24.64 -6.69 7.14
N LEU A 171 -23.50 -6.99 7.79
CA LEU A 171 -22.60 -8.04 7.32
C LEU A 171 -23.24 -9.44 7.45
N LEU A 172 -23.85 -9.74 8.60
CA LEU A 172 -24.54 -11.01 8.85
C LEU A 172 -25.74 -11.17 7.92
N PHE A 173 -26.56 -10.12 7.74
CA PHE A 173 -27.67 -10.14 6.80
C PHE A 173 -27.21 -10.41 5.36
N ASN A 174 -26.13 -9.76 4.91
CA ASN A 174 -25.58 -10.00 3.57
C ASN A 174 -24.99 -11.41 3.40
N LEU A 175 -24.37 -11.97 4.45
CA LEU A 175 -23.86 -13.33 4.44
C LEU A 175 -25.01 -14.35 4.38
N LEU A 176 -26.01 -14.20 5.25
CA LEU A 176 -27.19 -15.07 5.30
C LEU A 176 -27.95 -15.03 3.97
N THR A 177 -28.26 -13.84 3.46
CA THR A 177 -28.94 -13.71 2.15
C THR A 177 -28.16 -14.34 1.00
N HIS A 178 -26.82 -14.29 1.02
CA HIS A 178 -26.00 -14.97 0.01
C HIS A 178 -26.07 -16.49 0.17
N ILE A 179 -25.99 -17.02 1.40
CA ILE A 179 -26.12 -18.45 1.69
C ILE A 179 -27.49 -18.96 1.19
N TYR A 180 -28.58 -18.30 1.57
CA TYR A 180 -29.93 -18.69 1.14
C TYR A 180 -30.12 -18.64 -0.37
N LYS A 181 -29.55 -17.64 -1.06
CA LYS A 181 -29.60 -17.58 -2.53
C LYS A 181 -28.85 -18.74 -3.19
N VAL A 182 -27.67 -19.10 -2.67
CA VAL A 182 -26.91 -20.24 -3.19
C VAL A 182 -27.68 -21.55 -2.97
N PHE A 183 -28.22 -21.76 -1.78
CA PHE A 183 -29.04 -22.94 -1.48
C PHE A 183 -30.30 -23.03 -2.33
N HIS A 184 -31.01 -21.92 -2.53
CA HIS A 184 -32.20 -21.88 -3.38
C HIS A 184 -31.88 -22.20 -4.84
N ILE A 185 -30.73 -21.74 -5.36
CA ILE A 185 -30.28 -22.10 -6.71
C ILE A 185 -30.01 -23.60 -6.80
N ILE A 186 -29.30 -24.17 -5.82
CA ILE A 186 -28.96 -25.61 -5.81
C ILE A 186 -30.21 -26.48 -5.78
N LEU A 187 -31.17 -26.18 -4.90
CA LEU A 187 -32.44 -26.91 -4.81
C LEU A 187 -33.23 -26.81 -6.13
N TYR A 188 -33.34 -25.61 -6.69
CA TYR A 188 -34.05 -25.40 -7.96
C TYR A 188 -33.38 -26.11 -9.16
N THR A 189 -32.05 -26.25 -9.15
CA THR A 189 -31.34 -27.03 -10.18
C THR A 189 -31.48 -28.54 -10.01
N MET A 190 -31.60 -29.03 -8.77
CA MET A 190 -31.83 -30.45 -8.48
C MET A 190 -33.25 -30.87 -8.88
N ASP A 191 -34.26 -30.05 -8.59
CA ASP A 191 -35.66 -30.31 -8.99
C ASP A 191 -35.85 -30.34 -10.51
N ARG A 192 -35.05 -29.55 -11.26
CA ARG A 192 -35.06 -29.54 -12.73
C ARG A 192 -34.41 -30.79 -13.35
N ALA A 193 -33.35 -31.30 -12.73
CA ALA A 193 -32.68 -32.53 -13.17
C ALA A 193 -33.57 -33.77 -12.97
N VAL A 194 -34.34 -33.82 -11.88
CA VAL A 194 -35.28 -34.93 -11.60
C VAL A 194 -36.49 -34.90 -12.55
N SER A 195 -36.91 -33.74 -13.03
CA SER A 195 -38.05 -33.60 -13.95
C SER A 195 -37.70 -33.87 -15.43
N GLU A 196 -36.44 -33.71 -15.84
CA GLU A 196 -35.97 -34.09 -17.19
C GLU A 196 -35.73 -35.61 -17.34
N GLU A 197 -35.36 -36.33 -16.27
CA GLU A 197 -35.24 -37.80 -16.28
C GLU A 197 -36.61 -38.52 -16.22
N GLY A 198 -37.69 -37.81 -15.89
CA GLY A 198 -39.05 -38.37 -15.79
C GLY A 198 -39.80 -38.56 -17.12
N ILE A 199 -39.24 -38.13 -18.26
CA ILE A 199 -39.93 -38.17 -19.57
C ILE A 199 -39.58 -39.43 -20.39
N TYR A 200 -38.61 -40.26 -19.98
CA TYR A 200 -38.19 -41.44 -20.76
C TYR A 200 -38.85 -42.78 -20.38
N HIS A 201 -39.86 -42.79 -19.49
CA HIS A 201 -40.63 -44.00 -19.18
C HIS A 201 -42.14 -43.74 -19.20
N ARG A 202 -42.68 -43.58 -20.40
CA ARG A 202 -44.08 -43.90 -20.69
C ARG A 202 -44.19 -44.42 -22.13
N SER A 203 -43.80 -45.68 -22.29
CA SER A 203 -44.17 -46.56 -23.41
C SER A 203 -45.46 -47.29 -23.05
#